data_AF-A0AAW1DJE3-F1
#
_entry.id   AF-A0AAW1DJE3-F1
#
_cell.length_a   1.000
_cell.length_b   1.000
_cell.length_c   1.000
_cell.angle_alpha   90.00
_cell.angle_beta   90.00
_cell.angle_gamma   90.00
#
_symmetry.space_group_name_H-M   'P 1'
#
loop_
_entity.id
_entity.type
_entity.pdbx_description
1 polymer ?
#
loop_
_entity_poly.entity_id
_entity_poly.type
_entity_poly.pdbx_seq_one_letter_code
_entity_poly.pdbx_strand_id
1 'polypeptide(L)'
;MGSYLCIASNGIPPTVSKRIIVKVHCKYIALQFIKIHPMVKVQNQLVGAPVGRDVSIQCYVETSPKAMHSWYKENGEYYFHYIIF
;
A
#
# COMPACT_ATOMS: atom_id res chain seq x y z
N MET A 1 -4.75 -7.97 -2.69
CA MET A 1 -4.92 -9.03 -3.72
C MET A 1 -5.73 -10.15 -3.10
N GLY A 2 -6.69 -10.73 -3.83
CA GLY A 2 -7.55 -11.79 -3.31
C GLY A 2 -7.53 -13.04 -4.20
N SER A 3 -7.77 -14.21 -3.61
CA SER A 3 -7.92 -15.47 -4.33
C SER A 3 -9.36 -15.95 -4.19
N TYR A 4 -10.00 -16.22 -5.32
CA TYR A 4 -11.33 -16.80 -5.38
C TYR A 4 -11.25 -18.23 -5.89
N LEU A 5 -12.18 -19.06 -5.47
CA LEU A 5 -12.29 -20.44 -5.92
C LEU A 5 -13.64 -20.62 -6.63
N CYS A 6 -13.59 -20.95 -7.91
CA CYS A 6 -14.77 -21.40 -8.65
C CYS A 6 -14.86 -22.92 -8.48
N ILE A 7 -15.91 -23.41 -7.82
CA ILE A 7 -16.12 -24.84 -7.57
C ILE A 7 -17.31 -25.30 -8.42
N ALA A 8 -17.12 -26.35 -9.22
CA ALA A 8 -18.19 -26.98 -9.99
C ALA A 8 -18.43 -28.40 -9.46
N SER A 9 -19.64 -28.65 -8.96
CA SER A 9 -20.07 -29.94 -8.42
C SER A 9 -21.43 -30.31 -8.98
N ASN A 10 -21.57 -31.56 -9.42
CA ASN A 10 -22.83 -32.16 -9.88
C ASN A 10 -23.26 -33.33 -8.98
N GLY A 11 -22.70 -33.44 -7.77
CA GLY A 11 -22.98 -34.54 -6.84
C GLY A 11 -22.26 -35.87 -7.13
N ILE A 12 -21.49 -35.96 -8.23
CA ILE A 12 -20.73 -37.15 -8.61
C ILE A 12 -19.23 -36.85 -8.40
N PRO A 13 -18.51 -37.60 -7.54
CA PRO A 13 -17.08 -37.37 -7.32
C PRO A 13 -16.23 -37.65 -8.58
N PRO A 14 -15.13 -36.90 -8.81
CA PRO A 14 -14.60 -35.80 -7.98
C PRO A 14 -15.17 -34.43 -8.36
N THR A 15 -15.42 -33.59 -7.35
CA THR A 15 -15.72 -32.17 -7.56
C THR A 15 -14.46 -31.43 -8.01
N VAL A 16 -14.58 -30.57 -9.01
CA VAL A 16 -13.45 -29.80 -9.56
C VAL A 16 -13.51 -28.35 -9.09
N SER A 17 -12.35 -27.72 -8.98
CA SER A 17 -12.28 -26.29 -8.66
C SER A 17 -11.16 -25.58 -9.42
N LYS A 18 -11.35 -24.29 -9.67
CA LYS A 18 -10.40 -23.41 -10.33
C LYS A 18 -10.11 -22.20 -9.46
N ARG A 19 -8.83 -21.99 -9.16
CA ARG A 19 -8.36 -20.80 -8.45
C ARG A 19 -8.27 -19.62 -9.42
N ILE A 20 -8.88 -18.50 -9.05
CA ILE A 20 -8.92 -17.25 -9.81
C ILE A 20 -8.29 -16.16 -8.94
N ILE A 21 -7.21 -15.53 -9.42
CA ILE A 21 -6.51 -14.47 -8.68
C ILE A 21 -7.05 -13.12 -9.14
N VAL A 22 -7.68 -12.38 -8.23
CA VAL A 22 -8.18 -11.03 -8.50
C VAL A 22 -7.19 -10.01 -7.96
N LYS A 23 -6.63 -9.21 -8.87
CA LYS A 23 -5.69 -8.13 -8.56
C LYS A 23 -6.41 -6.80 -8.62
N VAL A 24 -6.50 -6.11 -7.49
CA VAL A 24 -6.95 -4.72 -7.42
C VAL A 24 -5.70 -3.85 -7.45
N HIS A 25 -5.60 -2.98 -8.46
CA HIS A 25 -4.53 -1.98 -8.53
C HIS A 25 -5.03 -0.69 -7.88
N CYS A 26 -4.27 -0.14 -6.94
CA CYS A 26 -4.43 1.24 -6.48
C CYS A 26 -3.90 2.16 -7.59
N LYS A 27 -4.68 2.31 -8.66
CA LYS A 27 -4.42 3.28 -9.72
C LYS A 27 -5.09 4.59 -9.33
N TYR A 28 -4.46 5.73 -9.65
CA TYR A 28 -5.10 7.06 -9.61
C TYR A 28 -6.32 7.06 -10.52
N ILE A 29 -7.44 6.54 -10.03
CA ILE A 29 -8.71 6.63 -10.72
C ILE A 29 -9.31 7.93 -10.21
N ALA A 30 -9.07 9.00 -10.96
CA ALA A 30 -9.79 10.26 -10.85
C ALA A 30 -11.21 10.12 -11.40
N LEU A 31 -11.90 8.99 -11.12
CA LEU A 31 -13.34 8.92 -11.35
C LEU A 31 -14.00 9.60 -10.16
N GLN A 32 -14.91 10.49 -10.50
CA GLN A 32 -15.52 11.55 -9.69
C GLN A 32 -16.26 11.08 -8.40
N PHE A 33 -16.15 9.81 -8.01
CA PHE A 33 -16.87 9.21 -6.89
C PHE A 33 -16.03 8.38 -5.91
N ILE A 34 -14.81 7.90 -6.27
CA ILE A 34 -13.92 7.19 -5.32
C ILE A 34 -12.46 7.56 -5.61
N LYS A 35 -11.86 8.41 -4.76
CA LYS A 35 -10.41 8.66 -4.79
C LYS A 35 -9.69 7.49 -4.11
N ILE A 36 -9.11 6.58 -4.89
CA ILE A 36 -8.05 5.68 -4.38
C ILE A 36 -6.70 6.29 -4.77
N HIS A 37 -6.28 7.33 -4.04
CA HIS A 37 -4.87 7.71 -4.05
C HIS A 37 -4.08 6.67 -3.26
N PRO A 38 -2.77 6.45 -3.51
CA PRO A 38 -1.94 5.83 -2.50
C PRO A 38 -2.13 6.64 -1.20
N MET A 39 -2.83 6.05 -0.24
CA MET A 39 -3.19 6.75 0.98
C MET A 39 -1.95 6.81 1.85
N VAL A 40 -1.31 7.98 1.87
CA VAL A 40 -0.25 8.29 2.84
C VAL A 40 -0.92 8.82 4.09
N LYS A 41 -0.89 8.03 5.17
CA LYS A 41 -1.37 8.40 6.49
C LYS A 41 -0.17 8.75 7.36
N VAL A 42 -0.14 9.98 7.86
CA VAL A 42 0.90 10.46 8.78
C VAL A 42 0.26 10.63 10.15
N GLN A 43 0.80 9.94 11.17
CA GLN A 43 0.29 10.06 12.54
C GLN A 43 0.64 11.43 13.13
N ASN A 44 1.92 11.80 13.01
CA ASN A 44 2.45 13.03 13.60
C ASN A 44 2.92 13.95 12.47
N GLN A 45 2.09 14.93 12.13
CA GLN A 45 2.42 15.93 11.10
C GLN A 45 3.51 16.91 11.55
N LEU A 46 3.69 17.07 12.86
CA LEU A 46 4.70 17.90 13.47
C LEU A 46 5.47 17.07 14.49
N VAL A 47 6.80 17.04 14.38
CA VAL A 47 7.68 16.40 15.35
C VAL A 47 8.79 17.39 15.70
N GLY A 48 8.92 17.70 16.99
CA GLY A 48 10.00 18.52 17.51
C GLY A 48 11.07 17.66 18.16
N ALA A 49 12.34 18.02 17.96
CA ALA A 49 13.48 17.36 18.61
C ALA A 49 14.47 18.42 19.14
N PRO A 50 15.07 18.20 20.32
CA PRO A 50 16.17 19.04 20.80
C PRO A 50 17.38 18.96 19.87
N VAL A 51 18.21 20.00 19.88
CA VAL A 51 19.46 20.00 19.11
C VAL A 51 20.35 18.83 19.56
N GLY A 52 20.88 18.09 18.59
CA GLY A 52 21.77 16.95 18.84
C GLY A 52 21.07 15.66 19.26
N ARG A 53 19.74 15.57 19.14
CA ARG A 53 18.96 14.34 19.38
C ARG A 53 18.40 13.77 18.08
N ASP A 54 18.33 12.45 18.05
CA ASP A 54 17.71 11.72 16.95
C ASP A 54 16.19 11.75 17.04
N VAL A 55 15.54 11.72 15.88
CA VAL A 55 14.09 11.69 15.75
C VAL A 55 13.67 10.73 14.63
N SER A 56 12.59 9.99 14.86
CA SER A 56 11.99 9.11 13.85
C SER A 56 10.71 9.74 13.31
N ILE A 57 10.60 9.83 11.98
CA ILE A 57 9.39 10.24 11.28
C ILE A 57 8.81 9.00 10.59
N GLN A 58 7.49 8.82 10.66
CA GLN A 58 6.81 7.63 10.13
C GLN A 58 5.61 8.02 9.27
N CYS A 59 5.42 7.29 8.18
CA CYS A 59 4.22 7.36 7.35
C CYS A 59 3.75 5.94 7.02
N TYR A 60 2.43 5.77 6.89
CA TYR A 60 1.80 4.53 6.45
C TYR A 60 1.30 4.72 5.03
N VAL A 61 1.71 3.86 4.10
CA VAL A 61 1.32 3.98 2.69
C VAL A 61 0.64 2.71 2.22
N GLU A 62 -0.60 2.85 1.77
CA GLU A 62 -1.36 1.75 1.15
C GLU A 62 -1.11 1.73 -0.37
N THR A 63 -0.45 0.68 -0.88
CA THR A 63 -0.15 0.52 -2.31
C THR A 63 -0.42 -0.90 -2.83
N SER A 64 -0.86 -0.99 -4.09
CA SER A 64 -0.99 -2.26 -4.82
C SER A 64 -0.84 -1.99 -6.33
N PRO A 65 0.18 -2.55 -7.00
CA PRO A 65 1.26 -3.40 -6.48
C PRO A 65 2.20 -2.66 -5.51
N LYS A 66 3.14 -3.39 -4.87
CA LYS A 66 4.14 -2.81 -3.95
C LYS A 66 4.88 -1.66 -4.63
N ALA A 67 4.86 -0.49 -4.00
CA ALA A 67 5.56 0.70 -4.49
C ALA A 67 6.95 0.85 -3.86
N MET A 68 7.79 1.67 -4.50
CA MET A 68 9.04 2.16 -3.92
C MET A 68 8.77 3.52 -3.26
N HIS A 69 9.22 3.68 -2.02
CA HIS A 69 9.03 4.91 -1.26
C HIS A 69 10.39 5.58 -1.02
N SER A 70 10.42 6.91 -0.89
CA SER A 70 11.64 7.68 -0.58
C SER A 70 11.26 8.93 0.19
N TRP A 71 12.17 9.39 1.05
CA TRP A 71 12.01 10.65 1.78
C TRP A 71 12.64 11.80 1.00
N TYR A 72 11.98 12.95 0.99
CA TYR A 72 12.51 14.19 0.43
C TYR A 72 12.28 15.35 1.40
N LYS A 73 13.20 16.30 1.40
CA LYS A 73 13.03 17.59 2.08
C LYS A 73 12.47 18.62 1.09
N GLU A 74 11.95 19.74 1.59
CA GLU A 74 11.45 20.84 0.75
C GLU A 74 12.50 21.39 -0.23
N ASN A 75 13.79 21.32 0.14
CA ASN A 75 14.90 21.73 -0.71
C ASN A 75 15.23 20.74 -1.84
N GLY A 76 14.48 19.64 -1.99
CA GLY A 76 14.69 18.64 -3.04
C GLY A 76 15.77 17.60 -2.74
N GLU A 77 16.35 17.59 -1.54
CA GLU A 77 17.30 16.55 -1.14
C GLU A 77 16.58 15.22 -0.85
N TYR A 78 17.10 14.15 -1.45
CA TYR A 78 16.60 12.78 -1.28
C TYR A 78 17.38 12.04 -0.20
N TYR A 79 16.66 11.38 0.71
CA TYR A 79 17.25 10.50 1.71
C TYR A 79 16.79 9.07 1.43
N PHE A 80 17.74 8.19 1.10
CA PHE A 80 17.52 6.75 0.91
C PHE A 80 17.40 5.97 2.22
N HIS A 81 17.22 6.67 3.35
CA HIS A 81 17.26 6.02 4.65
C HIS A 81 16.03 5.11 4.83
N TYR A 82 16.33 3.91 5.34
CA TYR A 82 15.43 2.77 5.52
C TYR A 82 14.02 3.21 5.96
N ILE A 83 13.06 3.10 5.05
CA ILE A 83 11.65 3.01 5.43
C ILE A 83 11.52 1.72 6.20
N ILE A 84 11.52 1.82 7.53
CA ILE A 84 11.22 0.70 8.41
C ILE A 84 9.71 0.48 8.27
N PHE A 85 9.33 -0.65 7.65
CA PHE A 85 7.96 -1.14 7.61
C PHE A 85 7.50 -1.59 9.00
#